data_AF-N2A377-F1
#
_entry.id   AF-N2A377-F1
#
_cell.length_a   1.000
_cell.length_b   1.000
_cell.length_c   1.000
_cell.angle_alpha   90.00
_cell.angle_beta   90.00
_cell.angle_gamma   90.00
#
_symmetry.space_group_name_H-M   'P 1'
#
loop_
_entity.id
_entity.type
_entity.pdbx_description
1 polymer ?
#
loop_
_entity_poly.entity_id
_entity_poly.type
_entity_poly.pdbx_seq_one_letter_code
_entity_poly.pdbx_strand_id
1 'polypeptide(L)'
;MRAFETINELKHVLFASYSKNTAYHKVKNNWNPFNRYVGQCVITSMIINRMFGGVILCGFIENLNINHYWNSINDTEIDLTIEQFTEKPHIVNIKTISFCELYDNENIRNRYEQLLAHVTDVKDRLDLLEDEIYRCSLCSNVDKFMSKTIHYGSNCNLLFIGEAPAKSGWRITGKVWTGSDGKIIPSGKVFEKLLQIIGLELFDASFTEAIKCYPSSGKVTATNNKYCEKHLNNLINILKPNLLVPMGTHAARNLLETTQPISQIAGKIYTSSKFEYNIRIMPIYHPSPISPMGYKNNIEIFENLKRIIKKSKENYDDIQE
;
A
#
# COMPACT_ATOMS: atom_id res chain seq x y z
N MET A 1 -1.96 -19.62 -9.18
CA MET A 1 -1.85 -18.17 -8.97
C MET A 1 -2.54 -17.46 -10.12
N ARG A 2 -3.56 -16.63 -9.83
CA ARG A 2 -4.15 -15.74 -10.84
C ARG A 2 -3.11 -14.68 -11.25
N ALA A 3 -3.20 -14.18 -12.48
CA ALA A 3 -2.27 -13.17 -12.98
C ALA A 3 -2.39 -11.85 -12.20
N PHE A 4 -1.30 -11.09 -12.17
CA PHE A 4 -1.29 -9.71 -11.68
C PHE A 4 -1.62 -8.77 -12.84
N GLU A 5 -2.51 -7.82 -12.62
CA GLU A 5 -2.89 -6.83 -13.63
C GLU A 5 -1.85 -5.72 -13.77
N THR A 6 -1.14 -5.40 -12.67
CA THR A 6 -0.16 -4.31 -12.64
C THR A 6 1.04 -4.65 -11.76
N ILE A 7 2.16 -3.97 -12.02
CA ILE A 7 3.36 -4.02 -11.16
C ILE A 7 3.05 -3.53 -9.74
N ASN A 8 2.18 -2.53 -9.58
CA ASN A 8 1.80 -2.03 -8.25
C ASN A 8 1.00 -3.07 -7.46
N GLU A 9 0.08 -3.80 -8.09
CA GLU A 9 -0.62 -4.91 -7.42
C GLU A 9 0.39 -5.96 -6.93
N LEU A 10 1.36 -6.34 -7.77
CA LEU A 10 2.45 -7.23 -7.35
C LEU A 10 3.26 -6.64 -6.19
N LYS A 11 3.60 -5.34 -6.23
CA LYS A 11 4.35 -4.66 -5.16
C LYS A 11 3.64 -4.76 -3.82
N HIS A 12 2.32 -4.57 -3.78
CA HIS A 12 1.52 -4.71 -2.56
C HIS A 12 1.49 -6.14 -2.03
N VAL A 13 1.30 -7.12 -2.91
CA VAL A 13 1.32 -8.53 -2.53
C VAL A 13 2.70 -8.92 -1.98
N LEU A 14 3.78 -8.57 -2.69
CA LEU A 14 5.16 -8.76 -2.22
C LEU A 14 5.38 -8.12 -0.84
N PHE A 15 4.96 -6.87 -0.68
CA PHE A 15 5.12 -6.14 0.59
C PHE A 15 4.42 -6.84 1.76
N ALA A 16 3.26 -7.46 1.54
CA ALA A 16 2.54 -8.25 2.53
C ALA A 16 3.14 -9.66 2.76
N SER A 17 3.82 -10.20 1.74
CA SER A 17 4.46 -11.53 1.75
C SER A 17 5.87 -11.56 2.34
N TYR A 18 6.57 -10.41 2.38
CA TYR A 18 7.90 -10.31 2.95
C TYR A 18 7.93 -10.65 4.44
N SER A 19 8.95 -11.43 4.81
CA SER A 19 9.21 -11.81 6.19
C SER A 19 10.70 -11.74 6.52
N LYS A 20 11.03 -11.79 7.81
CA LYS A 20 12.41 -11.94 8.25
C LYS A 20 13.07 -13.21 7.71
N ASN A 21 12.28 -14.28 7.47
CA ASN A 21 12.79 -15.56 6.98
C ASN A 21 13.13 -15.56 5.49
N THR A 22 12.43 -14.73 4.70
CA THR A 22 12.76 -14.53 3.28
C THR A 22 13.90 -13.54 3.07
N ALA A 23 14.30 -12.77 4.09
CA ALA A 23 15.39 -11.79 3.99
C ALA A 23 16.78 -12.45 3.88
N TYR A 24 17.71 -11.77 3.20
CA TYR A 24 19.09 -12.23 3.08
C TYR A 24 19.79 -12.23 4.44
N HIS A 25 20.46 -13.34 4.77
CA HIS A 25 20.98 -13.59 6.12
C HIS A 25 21.93 -12.50 6.63
N LYS A 26 22.78 -11.90 5.77
CA LYS A 26 23.74 -10.85 6.20
C LYS A 26 23.08 -9.54 6.62
N VAL A 27 21.87 -9.25 6.14
CA VAL A 27 21.11 -8.03 6.47
C VAL A 27 19.84 -8.32 7.28
N LYS A 28 19.67 -9.57 7.73
CA LYS A 28 18.47 -10.05 8.43
C LYS A 28 18.23 -9.32 9.76
N ASN A 29 19.28 -8.79 10.38
CA ASN A 29 19.17 -7.98 11.60
C ASN A 29 18.56 -6.60 11.35
N ASN A 30 18.67 -6.07 10.14
CA ASN A 30 18.11 -4.77 9.76
C ASN A 30 16.64 -4.87 9.33
N TRP A 31 16.15 -6.10 9.07
CA TRP A 31 14.75 -6.33 8.74
C TRP A 31 13.85 -6.03 9.93
N ASN A 32 12.79 -5.25 9.70
CA ASN A 32 11.76 -4.98 10.69
C ASN A 32 10.39 -4.78 10.01
N PRO A 33 9.26 -4.84 10.75
CA PRO A 33 7.93 -4.71 10.17
C PRO A 33 7.67 -3.38 9.43
N PHE A 34 8.43 -2.32 9.74
CA PHE A 34 8.31 -1.01 9.09
C PHE A 34 9.19 -0.86 7.84
N ASN A 35 10.27 -1.64 7.71
CA ASN A 35 11.09 -1.75 6.50
C ASN A 35 11.23 -3.22 6.06
N ARG A 36 10.19 -3.72 5.39
CA ARG A 36 10.10 -5.15 5.00
C ARG A 36 10.92 -5.50 3.75
N TYR A 37 11.39 -4.49 3.02
CA TYR A 37 12.15 -4.64 1.77
C TYR A 37 13.57 -5.14 1.97
N VAL A 38 14.12 -4.97 3.18
CA VAL A 38 15.51 -5.30 3.51
C VAL A 38 15.85 -6.74 3.13
N GLY A 39 16.85 -6.87 2.27
CA GLY A 39 17.40 -8.16 1.86
C GLY A 39 16.48 -8.96 0.95
N GLN A 40 15.42 -8.37 0.37
CA GLN A 40 14.48 -9.09 -0.51
C GLN A 40 14.80 -8.95 -2.01
N CYS A 41 15.73 -8.06 -2.40
CA CYS A 41 15.95 -7.63 -3.79
C CYS A 41 16.13 -8.78 -4.79
N VAL A 42 17.03 -9.74 -4.52
CA VAL A 42 17.31 -10.85 -5.44
C VAL A 42 16.06 -11.71 -5.72
N ILE A 43 15.39 -12.20 -4.68
CA ILE A 43 14.21 -13.06 -4.83
C ILE A 43 12.99 -12.29 -5.36
N THR A 44 12.92 -10.99 -5.10
CA THR A 44 11.90 -10.10 -5.67
C THR A 44 12.09 -9.94 -7.17
N SER A 45 13.34 -9.71 -7.61
CA SER A 45 13.65 -9.58 -9.03
C SER A 45 13.35 -10.84 -9.83
N MET A 46 13.52 -12.01 -9.20
CA MET A 46 13.15 -13.31 -9.77
C MET A 46 11.62 -13.47 -9.90
N ILE A 47 10.84 -13.00 -8.93
CA ILE A 47 9.37 -13.03 -9.01
C ILE A 47 8.86 -12.10 -10.12
N ILE A 48 9.38 -10.87 -10.19
CA ILE A 48 9.05 -9.92 -11.26
C ILE A 48 9.40 -10.53 -12.62
N ASN A 49 10.60 -11.09 -12.77
CA ASN A 49 11.03 -11.71 -14.02
C ASN A 49 10.13 -12.87 -14.44
N ARG A 50 9.72 -13.71 -13.49
CA ARG A 50 8.81 -14.83 -13.76
C ARG A 50 7.41 -14.37 -14.18
N MET A 51 6.91 -13.26 -13.65
CA MET A 51 5.54 -12.80 -13.87
C MET A 51 5.40 -11.86 -15.07
N PHE A 52 6.40 -11.02 -15.30
CA PHE A 52 6.36 -9.93 -16.28
C PHE A 52 7.49 -10.01 -17.34
N GLY A 53 8.42 -10.97 -17.22
CA GLY A 53 9.53 -11.12 -18.15
C GLY A 53 10.65 -10.10 -17.93
N GLY A 54 11.27 -9.64 -19.02
CA GLY A 54 12.41 -8.73 -18.99
C GLY A 54 13.72 -9.39 -18.57
N VAL A 55 14.68 -8.57 -18.12
CA VAL A 55 16.00 -9.01 -17.66
C VAL A 55 16.20 -8.69 -16.18
N ILE A 56 16.97 -9.52 -15.47
CA ILE A 56 17.38 -9.25 -14.09
C ILE A 56 18.73 -8.53 -14.14
N LEU A 57 18.79 -7.38 -13.49
CA LEU A 57 19.99 -6.58 -13.33
C LEU A 57 20.55 -6.78 -11.93
N CYS A 58 21.88 -6.81 -11.83
CA CYS A 58 22.63 -6.86 -10.59
C CYS A 58 23.70 -5.79 -10.61
N GLY A 59 23.78 -4.98 -9.57
CA GLY A 59 24.84 -3.99 -9.38
C GLY A 59 25.34 -4.00 -7.94
N PHE A 60 26.49 -3.36 -7.72
CA PHE A 60 27.16 -3.32 -6.43
C PHE A 60 26.99 -1.96 -5.76
N ILE A 61 26.72 -1.97 -4.45
CA ILE A 61 26.61 -0.76 -3.62
C ILE A 61 27.84 -0.72 -2.71
N GLU A 62 28.78 0.17 -3.02
CA GLU A 62 30.13 0.18 -2.43
C GLU A 62 30.13 0.46 -0.92
N ASN A 63 29.37 1.46 -0.47
CA ASN A 63 29.31 1.86 0.94
C ASN A 63 28.67 0.80 1.85
N LEU A 64 27.82 -0.07 1.30
CA LEU A 64 27.16 -1.15 2.03
C LEU A 64 27.82 -2.52 1.80
N ASN A 65 28.74 -2.62 0.83
CA ASN A 65 29.39 -3.87 0.41
C ASN A 65 28.39 -5.01 0.11
N ILE A 66 27.34 -4.69 -0.66
CA ILE A 66 26.28 -5.64 -1.05
C ILE A 66 25.95 -5.53 -2.53
N ASN A 67 25.43 -6.62 -3.09
CA ASN A 67 24.78 -6.62 -4.40
C ASN A 67 23.30 -6.25 -4.25
N HIS A 68 22.81 -5.47 -5.20
CA HIS A 68 21.41 -5.09 -5.34
C HIS A 68 20.86 -5.57 -6.68
N TYR A 69 19.59 -5.98 -6.69
CA TYR A 69 18.96 -6.64 -7.83
C TYR A 69 17.61 -6.00 -8.15
N TRP A 70 17.36 -5.76 -9.44
CA TRP A 70 16.12 -5.20 -9.97
C TRP A 70 15.87 -5.73 -11.38
N ASN A 71 14.82 -5.25 -12.06
CA ASN A 71 14.50 -5.68 -13.41
C ASN A 71 14.53 -4.52 -14.39
N SER A 72 14.78 -4.82 -15.67
CA SER A 72 14.42 -3.96 -16.79
C SER A 72 13.39 -4.69 -17.67
N ILE A 73 12.25 -4.04 -17.90
CA ILE A 73 11.14 -4.56 -18.71
C ILE A 73 10.81 -3.49 -19.75
N ASN A 74 11.00 -3.80 -21.04
CA ASN A 74 10.81 -2.86 -22.14
C ASN A 74 11.52 -1.52 -21.88
N ASP A 75 12.81 -1.60 -21.53
CA ASP A 75 13.69 -0.45 -21.21
C ASP A 75 13.25 0.41 -20.01
N THR A 76 12.28 -0.06 -19.23
CA THR A 76 11.85 0.57 -17.98
C THR A 76 12.42 -0.19 -16.79
N GLU A 77 13.16 0.51 -15.92
CA GLU A 77 13.67 -0.08 -14.68
C GLU A 77 12.55 -0.26 -13.65
N ILE A 78 12.44 -1.47 -13.13
CA ILE A 78 11.47 -1.86 -12.10
C ILE A 78 12.25 -2.34 -10.87
N ASP A 79 12.33 -1.48 -9.86
CA ASP A 79 12.92 -1.81 -8.56
C ASP A 79 11.90 -1.66 -7.43
N LEU A 80 11.28 -2.79 -7.08
CA LEU A 80 10.27 -2.85 -6.02
C LEU A 80 10.88 -2.91 -4.61
N THR A 81 12.21 -2.86 -4.49
CA THR A 81 12.95 -2.95 -3.22
C THR A 81 13.88 -1.76 -2.98
N ILE A 82 13.87 -0.74 -3.83
CA ILE A 82 14.65 0.49 -3.66
C ILE A 82 14.35 1.19 -2.33
N GLU A 83 13.13 1.04 -1.82
CA GLU A 83 12.69 1.59 -0.53
C GLU A 83 13.38 0.96 0.69
N GLN A 84 14.18 -0.11 0.51
CA GLN A 84 15.00 -0.64 1.59
C GLN A 84 16.09 0.34 2.06
N PHE A 85 16.46 1.30 1.19
CA PHE A 85 17.49 2.30 1.45
C PHE A 85 16.88 3.63 1.89
N THR A 86 17.53 4.29 2.85
CA THR A 86 17.15 5.64 3.32
C THR A 86 17.25 6.66 2.19
N GLU A 87 18.33 6.57 1.40
CA GLU A 87 18.63 7.40 0.24
C GLU A 87 18.83 6.52 -1.00
N LYS A 88 18.71 7.12 -2.19
CA LYS A 88 18.95 6.39 -3.44
C LYS A 88 20.43 5.95 -3.47
N PRO A 89 20.73 4.64 -3.50
CA PRO A 89 22.11 4.17 -3.48
C PRO A 89 22.82 4.48 -4.80
N HIS A 90 24.13 4.70 -4.71
CA HIS A 90 25.01 4.70 -5.88
C HIS A 90 25.34 3.25 -6.24
N ILE A 91 24.84 2.78 -7.39
CA ILE A 91 24.99 1.40 -7.86
C ILE A 91 25.98 1.39 -9.03
N VAL A 92 27.02 0.58 -8.91
CA VAL A 92 28.09 0.44 -9.92
C VAL A 92 28.19 -0.99 -10.45
N ASN A 93 28.99 -1.21 -11.49
CA ASN A 93 29.27 -2.53 -12.06
C ASN A 93 28.01 -3.33 -12.45
N ILE A 94 27.05 -2.64 -13.06
CA ILE A 94 25.75 -3.21 -13.43
C ILE A 94 25.94 -4.26 -14.51
N LYS A 95 25.40 -5.46 -14.26
CA LYS A 95 25.38 -6.57 -15.20
C LYS A 95 24.01 -7.22 -15.26
N THR A 96 23.72 -7.91 -16.36
CA THR A 96 22.57 -8.81 -16.44
C THR A 96 22.93 -10.15 -15.82
N ILE A 97 21.98 -10.76 -15.10
CA ILE A 97 22.09 -12.10 -14.53
C ILE A 97 20.87 -12.93 -14.96
N SER A 98 21.08 -14.21 -15.24
CA SER A 98 19.97 -15.09 -15.64
C SER A 98 19.20 -15.60 -14.42
N PHE A 99 17.90 -15.89 -14.62
CA PHE A 99 17.10 -16.54 -13.58
C PHE A 99 17.72 -17.88 -13.13
N CYS A 100 18.20 -18.69 -14.07
CA CYS A 100 18.79 -20.00 -13.79
C CYS A 100 20.04 -19.88 -12.91
N GLU A 101 20.94 -18.95 -13.21
CA GLU A 101 22.14 -18.69 -12.40
C GLU A 101 21.80 -18.36 -10.94
N LEU A 102 20.75 -17.55 -10.72
CA LEU A 102 20.27 -17.24 -9.38
C LEU A 102 19.63 -18.46 -8.71
N TYR A 103 18.85 -19.25 -9.44
CA TYR A 103 18.10 -20.40 -8.93
C TYR A 103 19.00 -21.62 -8.61
N ASP A 104 20.16 -21.74 -9.26
CA ASP A 104 21.13 -22.81 -8.94
C ASP A 104 21.73 -22.62 -7.53
N ASN A 105 21.78 -21.39 -7.02
CA ASN A 105 22.18 -21.12 -5.65
C ASN A 105 21.09 -21.58 -4.66
N GLU A 106 21.41 -22.60 -3.85
CA GLU A 106 20.47 -23.20 -2.89
C GLU A 106 19.86 -22.18 -1.90
N ASN A 107 20.64 -21.22 -1.40
CA ASN A 107 20.12 -20.21 -0.48
C ASN A 107 19.10 -19.29 -1.15
N ILE A 108 19.38 -18.87 -2.38
CA ILE A 108 18.48 -18.01 -3.16
C ILE A 108 17.21 -18.77 -3.51
N ARG A 109 17.34 -20.01 -4.01
CA ARG A 109 16.21 -20.89 -4.35
C ARG A 109 15.28 -21.14 -3.18
N ASN A 110 15.80 -21.54 -2.01
CA ASN A 110 14.98 -21.79 -0.83
C ASN A 110 14.18 -20.54 -0.41
N ARG A 111 14.81 -19.36 -0.45
CA ARG A 111 14.14 -18.09 -0.11
C ARG A 111 13.13 -17.67 -1.17
N TYR A 112 13.45 -17.88 -2.44
CA TYR A 112 12.58 -17.60 -3.58
C TYR A 112 11.31 -18.45 -3.51
N GLU A 113 11.43 -19.76 -3.26
CA GLU A 113 10.29 -20.67 -3.16
C GLU A 113 9.39 -20.32 -1.97
N GLN A 114 9.99 -19.96 -0.82
CA GLN A 114 9.24 -19.46 0.33
C GLN A 114 8.48 -18.18 0.00
N LEU A 115 9.14 -17.18 -0.60
CA LEU A 115 8.48 -15.93 -0.97
C LEU A 115 7.38 -16.17 -2.02
N LEU A 116 7.62 -17.04 -3.00
CA LEU A 116 6.63 -17.39 -4.02
C LEU A 116 5.39 -18.03 -3.40
N ALA A 117 5.56 -18.92 -2.42
CA ALA A 117 4.44 -19.50 -1.68
C ALA A 117 3.63 -18.43 -0.93
N HIS A 118 4.31 -17.50 -0.23
CA HIS A 118 3.64 -16.38 0.45
C HIS A 118 2.92 -15.44 -0.53
N VAL A 119 3.53 -15.14 -1.68
CA VAL A 119 2.92 -14.29 -2.73
C VAL A 119 1.67 -14.95 -3.31
N THR A 120 1.71 -16.27 -3.50
CA THR A 120 0.55 -17.05 -3.95
C THR A 120 -0.59 -16.97 -2.94
N ASP A 121 -0.32 -17.25 -1.65
CA ASP A 121 -1.33 -17.19 -0.59
C ASP A 121 -1.98 -15.80 -0.48
N VAL A 122 -1.16 -14.74 -0.42
CA VAL A 122 -1.66 -13.37 -0.30
C VAL A 122 -2.51 -12.98 -1.52
N LYS A 123 -2.06 -13.33 -2.73
CA LYS A 123 -2.83 -13.05 -3.96
C LYS A 123 -4.17 -13.79 -3.97
N ASP A 124 -4.17 -15.08 -3.63
CA ASP A 124 -5.38 -15.89 -3.60
C ASP A 124 -6.37 -15.36 -2.53
N ARG A 125 -5.89 -14.92 -1.36
CA ARG A 125 -6.71 -14.27 -0.34
C ARG A 125 -7.30 -12.94 -0.78
N LEU A 126 -6.54 -12.09 -1.48
CA LEU A 126 -7.05 -10.84 -2.05
C LEU A 126 -8.15 -11.11 -3.08
N ASP A 127 -7.91 -12.07 -3.98
CA ASP A 127 -8.85 -12.44 -5.03
C ASP A 127 -10.16 -13.00 -4.45
N LEU A 128 -10.06 -13.85 -3.43
CA LEU A 128 -11.23 -14.35 -2.71
C LEU A 128 -12.01 -13.23 -2.00
N LEU A 129 -11.31 -12.23 -1.45
CA LEU A 129 -11.95 -11.09 -0.81
C LEU A 129 -12.68 -10.19 -1.81
N GLU A 130 -12.07 -9.87 -2.95
CA GLU A 130 -12.73 -9.13 -4.03
C GLU A 130 -13.94 -9.90 -4.59
N ASP A 131 -13.83 -11.23 -4.74
CA ASP A 131 -14.94 -12.11 -5.12
C ASP A 131 -16.08 -12.09 -4.06
N GLU A 132 -15.74 -12.11 -2.76
CA GLU A 132 -16.69 -11.98 -1.64
C GLU A 132 -17.42 -10.63 -1.68
N ILE A 133 -16.66 -9.53 -1.86
CA ILE A 133 -17.21 -8.17 -1.93
C ILE A 133 -18.14 -8.03 -3.15
N TYR A 134 -17.72 -8.50 -4.32
CA TYR A 134 -18.52 -8.44 -5.54
C TYR A 134 -19.87 -9.16 -5.39
N ARG A 135 -19.86 -10.33 -4.75
CA ARG A 135 -21.07 -11.14 -4.52
C ARG A 135 -21.90 -10.70 -3.32
N CYS A 136 -21.35 -9.87 -2.42
CA CYS A 136 -22.03 -9.43 -1.20
C CYS A 136 -23.40 -8.78 -1.51
N SER A 137 -24.42 -9.19 -0.76
CA SER A 137 -25.80 -8.69 -0.88
C SER A 137 -26.41 -8.35 0.49
N LEU A 138 -25.57 -8.13 1.51
CA LEU A 138 -26.00 -7.93 2.90
C LEU A 138 -26.65 -6.55 3.14
N CYS A 139 -26.45 -5.59 2.22
CA CYS A 139 -27.08 -4.28 2.27
C CYS A 139 -28.11 -4.13 1.13
N SER A 140 -29.32 -3.70 1.45
CA SER A 140 -30.35 -3.36 0.46
C SER A 140 -30.11 -1.97 -0.15
N ASN A 141 -30.56 -1.74 -1.39
CA ASN A 141 -30.54 -0.43 -2.06
C ASN A 141 -29.14 0.21 -2.12
N VAL A 142 -28.18 -0.52 -2.68
CA VAL A 142 -26.81 -0.04 -2.88
C VAL A 142 -26.36 -0.28 -4.32
N ASP A 143 -25.55 0.63 -4.85
CA ASP A 143 -24.87 0.46 -6.13
C ASP A 143 -23.45 -0.08 -5.88
N LYS A 144 -23.10 -1.19 -6.53
CA LYS A 144 -21.80 -1.86 -6.37
C LYS A 144 -20.69 -1.19 -7.19
N PHE A 145 -19.45 -1.54 -6.87
CA PHE A 145 -18.34 -1.35 -7.81
C PHE A 145 -18.51 -2.26 -9.03
N MET A 146 -18.14 -1.73 -10.19
CA MET A 146 -18.01 -2.48 -11.45
C MET A 146 -16.55 -2.89 -11.73
N SER A 147 -15.64 -2.55 -10.82
CA SER A 147 -14.19 -2.81 -10.88
C SER A 147 -13.68 -3.24 -9.50
N LYS A 148 -12.35 -3.42 -9.37
CA LYS A 148 -11.68 -3.64 -8.08
C LYS A 148 -11.99 -2.52 -7.08
N THR A 149 -12.05 -2.88 -5.79
CA THR A 149 -12.33 -1.94 -4.69
C THR A 149 -11.07 -1.37 -4.02
N ILE A 150 -9.91 -1.63 -4.61
CA ILE A 150 -8.59 -1.21 -4.15
C ILE A 150 -7.88 -0.53 -5.30
N HIS A 151 -7.29 0.62 -5.02
CA HIS A 151 -6.33 1.25 -5.91
C HIS A 151 -4.92 1.02 -5.37
N TYR A 152 -4.13 0.26 -6.14
CA TYR A 152 -2.74 -0.05 -5.83
C TYR A 152 -1.85 1.08 -6.34
N GLY A 153 -1.50 2.00 -5.45
CA GLY A 153 -0.46 2.98 -5.70
C GLY A 153 0.93 2.38 -5.50
N SER A 154 1.98 3.09 -5.90
CA SER A 154 3.35 2.63 -5.70
C SER A 154 3.77 2.64 -4.22
N ASN A 155 3.08 3.36 -3.33
CA ASN A 155 3.34 3.34 -1.89
C ASN A 155 2.54 2.23 -1.18
N CYS A 156 3.23 1.22 -0.63
CA CYS A 156 2.60 0.13 0.13
C CYS A 156 2.50 0.40 1.64
N ASN A 157 3.20 1.42 2.13
CA ASN A 157 3.30 1.72 3.57
C ASN A 157 2.04 2.41 4.10
N LEU A 158 1.41 3.25 3.28
CA LEU A 158 0.23 4.04 3.62
C LEU A 158 -1.00 3.47 2.90
N LEU A 159 -2.09 3.29 3.65
CA LEU A 159 -3.41 3.05 3.07
C LEU A 159 -4.35 4.20 3.45
N PHE A 160 -4.72 4.99 2.46
CA PHE A 160 -5.73 6.04 2.62
C PHE A 160 -7.13 5.44 2.51
N ILE A 161 -8.02 5.82 3.43
CA ILE A 161 -9.35 5.20 3.54
C ILE A 161 -10.42 6.28 3.48
N GLY A 162 -11.22 6.25 2.41
CA GLY A 162 -12.41 7.11 2.26
C GLY A 162 -13.64 6.54 2.99
N GLU A 163 -14.76 7.25 2.90
CA GLU A 163 -16.02 6.83 3.51
C GLU A 163 -16.75 5.79 2.64
N ALA A 164 -17.17 6.17 1.44
CA ALA A 164 -17.92 5.37 0.50
C ALA A 164 -17.71 5.92 -0.91
N PRO A 165 -17.78 5.08 -1.96
CA PRO A 165 -17.63 5.55 -3.33
C PRO A 165 -18.75 6.54 -3.71
N ALA A 166 -18.45 7.48 -4.61
CA ALA A 166 -19.46 8.39 -5.15
C ALA A 166 -20.43 7.72 -6.15
N LYS A 167 -21.65 8.28 -6.28
CA LYS A 167 -22.67 7.89 -7.28
C LYS A 167 -22.18 7.97 -8.73
N SER A 168 -21.19 8.80 -8.99
CA SER A 168 -20.48 8.90 -10.27
C SER A 168 -19.00 9.08 -9.94
N GLY A 169 -18.15 8.20 -10.45
CA GLY A 169 -16.72 8.19 -10.12
C GLY A 169 -16.16 6.78 -10.11
N TRP A 170 -15.16 6.55 -9.25
CA TRP A 170 -14.35 5.34 -9.22
C TRP A 170 -15.12 4.03 -9.40
N ARG A 171 -16.23 3.84 -8.67
CA ARG A 171 -17.01 2.59 -8.76
C ARG A 171 -17.54 2.26 -10.17
N ILE A 172 -17.75 3.29 -11.01
CA ILE A 172 -18.15 3.14 -12.42
C ILE A 172 -16.93 3.22 -13.34
N THR A 173 -16.07 4.20 -13.13
CA THR A 173 -14.99 4.53 -14.07
C THR A 173 -13.80 3.58 -13.98
N GLY A 174 -13.70 2.82 -12.89
CA GLY A 174 -12.52 2.02 -12.57
C GLY A 174 -11.30 2.83 -12.15
N LYS A 175 -11.40 4.17 -12.09
CA LYS A 175 -10.29 5.08 -11.77
C LYS A 175 -10.59 5.93 -10.55
N VAL A 176 -9.74 5.82 -9.51
CA VAL A 176 -9.82 6.67 -8.33
C VAL A 176 -9.72 8.15 -8.70
N TRP A 177 -10.34 9.00 -7.87
CA TRP A 177 -10.28 10.46 -8.01
C TRP A 177 -10.78 11.01 -9.35
N THR A 178 -11.38 10.19 -10.21
CA THR A 178 -11.73 10.57 -11.59
C THR A 178 -13.23 10.55 -11.77
N GLY A 179 -13.79 11.67 -12.23
CA GLY A 179 -15.19 11.80 -12.58
C GLY A 179 -15.56 11.05 -13.86
N SER A 180 -16.86 10.94 -14.14
CA SER A 180 -17.34 10.34 -15.40
C SER A 180 -16.93 11.13 -16.65
N ASP A 181 -16.53 12.39 -16.49
CA ASP A 181 -15.97 13.25 -17.53
C ASP A 181 -14.47 13.05 -17.75
N GLY A 182 -13.85 12.10 -17.04
CA GLY A 182 -12.42 11.79 -17.11
C GLY A 182 -11.51 12.78 -16.36
N LYS A 183 -12.06 13.77 -15.65
CA LYS A 183 -11.27 14.77 -14.93
C LYS A 183 -11.08 14.40 -13.46
N ILE A 184 -9.99 14.89 -12.87
CA ILE A 184 -9.76 14.79 -11.43
C ILE A 184 -10.85 15.56 -10.69
N ILE A 185 -11.55 14.86 -9.79
CA ILE A 185 -12.62 15.43 -8.97
C ILE A 185 -12.05 16.45 -7.99
N PRO A 186 -12.85 17.43 -7.52
CA PRO A 186 -12.37 18.48 -6.63
C PRO A 186 -11.65 17.98 -5.37
N SER A 187 -12.13 16.91 -4.74
CA SER A 187 -11.47 16.32 -3.57
C SER A 187 -10.10 15.73 -3.90
N GLY A 188 -9.95 15.13 -5.10
CA GLY A 188 -8.68 14.62 -5.59
C GLY A 188 -7.64 15.73 -5.76
N LYS A 189 -8.05 16.91 -6.24
CA LYS A 189 -7.16 18.08 -6.38
C LYS A 189 -6.67 18.61 -5.03
N VAL A 190 -7.51 18.58 -4.00
CA VAL A 190 -7.09 18.97 -2.64
C VAL A 190 -6.14 17.93 -2.06
N PHE A 191 -6.47 16.65 -2.25
CA PHE A 191 -5.65 15.55 -1.75
C PHE A 191 -4.29 15.48 -2.42
N GLU A 192 -4.20 15.73 -3.73
CA GLU A 192 -2.94 15.84 -4.47
C GLU A 192 -2.00 16.87 -3.86
N LYS A 193 -2.50 18.07 -3.52
CA LYS A 193 -1.70 19.11 -2.85
C LYS A 193 -1.18 18.67 -1.47
N LEU A 194 -1.94 17.85 -0.74
CA LEU A 194 -1.49 17.31 0.54
C LEU A 194 -0.43 16.23 0.34
N LEU A 195 -0.62 15.32 -0.63
CA LEU A 195 0.34 14.26 -0.96
C LEU A 195 1.70 14.82 -1.41
N GLN A 196 1.72 15.97 -2.11
CA GLN A 196 2.96 16.66 -2.48
C GLN A 196 3.84 17.00 -1.27
N ILE A 197 3.26 17.29 -0.10
CA ILE A 197 4.03 17.59 1.13
C ILE A 197 4.92 16.41 1.53
N ILE A 198 4.40 15.19 1.36
CA ILE A 198 5.09 13.92 1.66
C ILE A 198 5.78 13.31 0.43
N GLY A 199 5.83 14.03 -0.70
CA GLY A 199 6.49 13.60 -1.93
C GLY A 199 5.79 12.45 -2.66
N LEU A 200 4.46 12.34 -2.54
CA LEU A 200 3.66 11.36 -3.29
C LEU A 200 2.82 12.04 -4.37
N GLU A 201 2.66 11.36 -5.50
CA GLU A 201 1.67 11.73 -6.51
C GLU A 201 0.29 11.14 -6.17
N LEU A 202 -0.77 11.71 -6.74
CA LEU A 202 -2.15 11.33 -6.42
C LEU A 202 -2.43 9.84 -6.66
N PHE A 203 -1.91 9.29 -7.75
CA PHE A 203 -2.11 7.88 -8.12
C PHE A 203 -1.07 6.94 -7.52
N ASP A 204 -0.01 7.46 -6.90
CA ASP A 204 0.95 6.67 -6.12
C ASP A 204 0.45 6.36 -4.71
N ALA A 205 -0.54 7.11 -4.23
CA ALA A 205 -1.20 6.86 -2.97
C ALA A 205 -2.18 5.68 -3.08
N SER A 206 -1.94 4.65 -2.27
CA SER A 206 -2.85 3.50 -2.19
C SER A 206 -4.13 3.85 -1.46
N PHE A 207 -5.27 3.49 -2.04
CA PHE A 207 -6.57 4.00 -1.61
C PHE A 207 -7.66 2.93 -1.66
N THR A 208 -8.57 2.97 -0.68
CA THR A 208 -9.82 2.20 -0.69
C THR A 208 -10.93 2.96 0.04
N GLU A 209 -12.17 2.55 -0.16
CA GLU A 209 -13.33 3.07 0.59
C GLU A 209 -13.64 2.17 1.78
N ALA A 210 -14.02 2.73 2.93
CA ALA A 210 -14.47 1.93 4.07
C ALA A 210 -15.72 1.11 3.71
N ILE A 211 -16.68 1.73 3.02
CA ILE A 211 -17.86 1.08 2.46
C ILE A 211 -17.60 0.69 1.01
N LYS A 212 -17.86 -0.57 0.65
CA LYS A 212 -17.59 -1.12 -0.69
C LYS A 212 -18.74 -0.93 -1.70
N CYS A 213 -19.72 -0.10 -1.38
CA CYS A 213 -20.86 0.21 -2.26
C CYS A 213 -21.31 1.66 -2.02
N TYR A 214 -21.97 2.26 -3.00
CA TYR A 214 -22.65 3.54 -2.83
C TYR A 214 -24.08 3.30 -2.34
N PRO A 215 -24.47 3.77 -1.13
CA PRO A 215 -25.87 3.70 -0.70
C PRO A 215 -26.73 4.57 -1.62
N SER A 216 -27.83 4.06 -2.18
CA SER A 216 -28.65 4.83 -3.14
C SER A 216 -29.24 6.11 -2.54
N SER A 217 -29.40 6.17 -1.21
CA SER A 217 -29.81 7.37 -0.45
C SER A 217 -28.72 8.46 -0.35
N GLY A 218 -27.47 8.15 -0.74
CA GLY A 218 -26.30 8.99 -0.59
C GLY A 218 -25.74 9.07 0.84
N LYS A 219 -26.31 8.31 1.80
CA LYS A 219 -25.89 8.32 3.21
C LYS A 219 -25.52 6.92 3.66
N VAL A 220 -24.33 6.79 4.26
CA VAL A 220 -23.89 5.53 4.90
C VAL A 220 -24.77 5.24 6.11
N THR A 221 -25.30 4.01 6.18
CA THR A 221 -26.11 3.52 7.29
C THR A 221 -25.28 2.69 8.28
N ALA A 222 -25.81 2.46 9.49
CA ALA A 222 -25.19 1.54 10.45
C ALA A 222 -25.06 0.11 9.88
N THR A 223 -26.03 -0.32 9.07
CA THR A 223 -25.99 -1.61 8.36
C THR A 223 -24.84 -1.67 7.37
N ASN A 224 -24.63 -0.61 6.57
CA ASN A 224 -23.49 -0.54 5.65
C ASN A 224 -22.17 -0.66 6.41
N ASN A 225 -22.00 0.11 7.49
CA ASN A 225 -20.80 0.04 8.33
C ASN A 225 -20.56 -1.37 8.87
N LYS A 226 -21.56 -1.98 9.53
CA LYS A 226 -21.44 -3.30 10.16
C LYS A 226 -20.94 -4.38 9.19
N TYR A 227 -21.48 -4.42 7.97
CA TYR A 227 -21.11 -5.46 7.01
C TYR A 227 -19.81 -5.15 6.27
N CYS A 228 -19.58 -3.89 5.87
CA CYS A 228 -18.34 -3.53 5.16
C CYS A 228 -17.12 -3.52 6.08
N GLU A 229 -17.29 -3.34 7.38
CA GLU A 229 -16.20 -3.40 8.36
C GLU A 229 -15.44 -4.73 8.29
N LYS A 230 -16.14 -5.87 8.13
CA LYS A 230 -15.48 -7.18 7.96
C LYS A 230 -14.59 -7.18 6.72
N HIS A 231 -15.09 -6.68 5.58
CA HIS A 231 -14.31 -6.63 4.34
C HIS A 231 -13.11 -5.70 4.46
N LEU A 232 -13.28 -4.53 5.09
CA LEU A 232 -12.19 -3.58 5.33
C LEU A 232 -11.11 -4.18 6.25
N ASN A 233 -11.51 -4.85 7.33
CA ASN A 233 -10.56 -5.48 8.26
C ASN A 233 -9.78 -6.61 7.58
N ASN A 234 -10.47 -7.46 6.81
CA ASN A 234 -9.82 -8.52 6.02
C ASN A 234 -8.81 -7.92 5.03
N LEU A 235 -9.19 -6.85 4.33
CA LEU A 235 -8.30 -6.16 3.40
C LEU A 235 -7.03 -5.63 4.10
N ILE A 236 -7.19 -4.99 5.26
CA ILE A 236 -6.07 -4.44 6.04
C ILE A 236 -5.15 -5.57 6.56
N ASN A 237 -5.72 -6.69 7.00
CA ASN A 237 -4.96 -7.86 7.44
C ASN A 237 -4.16 -8.50 6.29
N ILE A 238 -4.70 -8.48 5.06
CA ILE A 238 -4.02 -9.03 3.90
C ILE A 238 -2.94 -8.08 3.37
N LEU A 239 -3.23 -6.78 3.19
CA LEU A 239 -2.27 -5.81 2.64
C LEU A 239 -1.16 -5.42 3.62
N LYS A 240 -1.42 -5.54 4.92
CA LYS A 240 -0.47 -5.22 6.00
C LYS A 240 0.17 -3.81 5.92
N PRO A 241 -0.55 -2.71 5.63
CA PRO A 241 0.06 -1.37 5.60
C PRO A 241 0.65 -0.98 6.96
N ASN A 242 1.63 -0.07 6.95
CA ASN A 242 2.30 0.40 8.17
C ASN A 242 1.54 1.51 8.89
N LEU A 243 0.69 2.24 8.16
CA LEU A 243 -0.15 3.32 8.69
C LEU A 243 -1.45 3.42 7.89
N LEU A 244 -2.58 3.42 8.60
CA LEU A 244 -3.88 3.77 8.04
C LEU A 244 -4.12 5.27 8.17
N VAL A 245 -4.63 5.87 7.09
CA VAL A 245 -4.95 7.29 7.03
C VAL A 245 -6.44 7.44 6.67
N PRO A 246 -7.37 7.25 7.64
CA PRO A 246 -8.79 7.47 7.37
C PRO A 246 -9.08 8.96 7.16
N MET A 247 -9.92 9.23 6.16
CA MET A 247 -10.26 10.58 5.74
C MET A 247 -11.67 10.94 6.18
N GLY A 248 -11.77 11.89 7.12
CA GLY A 248 -13.04 12.36 7.65
C GLY A 248 -13.62 11.50 8.78
N THR A 249 -14.75 11.96 9.30
CA THR A 249 -15.35 11.44 10.54
C THR A 249 -15.73 9.96 10.45
N HIS A 250 -16.36 9.54 9.34
CA HIS A 250 -16.93 8.19 9.23
C HIS A 250 -15.85 7.12 9.22
N ALA A 251 -14.87 7.22 8.32
CA ALA A 251 -13.75 6.29 8.26
C ALA A 251 -12.93 6.27 9.57
N ALA A 252 -12.69 7.45 10.16
CA ALA A 252 -11.91 7.56 11.39
C ALA A 252 -12.61 6.90 12.58
N ARG A 253 -13.90 7.16 12.77
CA ARG A 253 -14.68 6.59 13.87
C ARG A 253 -14.85 5.07 13.75
N ASN A 254 -15.01 4.56 12.54
CA ASN A 254 -15.10 3.11 12.32
C ASN A 254 -13.79 2.40 12.70
N LEU A 255 -12.65 2.92 12.25
CA LEU A 255 -11.34 2.29 12.53
C LEU A 255 -10.85 2.48 13.98
N LEU A 256 -11.20 3.60 14.62
CA LEU A 256 -10.82 3.90 16.01
C LEU A 256 -11.86 3.45 17.04
N GLU A 257 -13.00 2.91 16.61
CA GLU A 257 -14.11 2.48 17.49
C GLU A 257 -14.52 3.58 18.48
N THR A 258 -14.62 4.82 17.99
CA THR A 258 -14.84 6.02 18.81
C THR A 258 -16.01 6.86 18.30
N THR A 259 -16.60 7.64 19.21
CA THR A 259 -17.61 8.66 18.89
C THR A 259 -17.06 10.08 18.94
N GLN A 260 -15.76 10.27 19.23
CA GLN A 260 -15.15 11.60 19.28
C GLN A 260 -15.28 12.34 17.93
N PRO A 261 -15.46 13.67 17.95
CA PRO A 261 -15.49 14.47 16.73
C PRO A 261 -14.12 14.48 16.03
N ILE A 262 -14.12 14.60 14.70
CA ILE A 262 -12.89 14.59 13.89
C ILE A 262 -11.85 15.63 14.36
N SER A 263 -12.31 16.78 14.88
CA SER A 263 -11.45 17.84 15.40
C SER A 263 -10.62 17.45 16.63
N GLN A 264 -11.03 16.41 17.38
CA GLN A 264 -10.29 15.94 18.56
C GLN A 264 -9.32 14.80 18.23
N ILE A 265 -9.48 14.13 17.09
CA ILE A 265 -8.74 12.91 16.74
C ILE A 265 -7.81 13.08 15.53
N ALA A 266 -8.12 14.03 14.62
CA ALA A 266 -7.29 14.26 13.44
C ALA A 266 -5.87 14.71 13.83
N GLY A 267 -4.86 14.14 13.15
CA GLY A 267 -3.45 14.43 13.37
C GLY A 267 -2.79 13.69 14.55
N LYS A 268 -3.57 12.97 15.37
CA LYS A 268 -3.04 12.10 16.43
C LYS A 268 -2.77 10.70 15.88
N ILE A 269 -1.73 10.05 16.39
CA ILE A 269 -1.43 8.65 16.10
C ILE A 269 -2.05 7.77 17.17
N TYR A 270 -2.79 6.77 16.74
CA TYR A 270 -3.34 5.71 17.57
C TYR A 270 -2.73 4.38 17.16
N THR A 271 -2.57 3.47 18.11
CA THR A 271 -2.19 2.08 17.83
C THR A 271 -3.41 1.20 18.05
N SER A 272 -3.77 0.39 17.05
CA SER A 272 -4.86 -0.56 17.13
C SER A 272 -4.33 -1.99 17.16
N SER A 273 -4.80 -2.76 18.14
CA SER A 273 -4.55 -4.20 18.29
C SER A 273 -5.72 -5.07 17.76
N LYS A 274 -6.68 -4.46 17.05
CA LYS A 274 -7.82 -5.14 16.45
C LYS A 274 -7.44 -6.06 15.28
N PHE A 275 -6.31 -5.78 14.65
CA PHE A 275 -5.83 -6.48 13.46
C PHE A 275 -4.85 -7.58 13.85
N GLU A 276 -4.46 -8.43 12.89
CA GLU A 276 -3.49 -9.52 13.12
C GLU A 276 -2.09 -9.03 13.54
N TYR A 277 -1.87 -7.72 13.50
CA TYR A 277 -0.65 -7.02 13.92
C TYR A 277 -1.00 -5.64 14.46
N ASN A 278 -0.12 -5.07 15.29
CA ASN A 278 -0.27 -3.69 15.74
C ASN A 278 -0.13 -2.73 14.56
N ILE A 279 -1.18 -1.97 14.28
CA ILE A 279 -1.17 -0.96 13.21
C ILE A 279 -1.35 0.44 13.78
N ARG A 280 -0.69 1.41 13.15
CA ARG A 280 -0.89 2.82 13.44
C ARG A 280 -2.04 3.38 12.61
N ILE A 281 -2.82 4.27 13.20
CA ILE A 281 -3.94 4.97 12.56
C ILE A 281 -3.75 6.46 12.83
N MET A 282 -3.75 7.27 11.77
CA MET A 282 -3.67 8.72 11.87
C MET A 282 -4.78 9.37 11.04
N PRO A 283 -5.93 9.71 11.65
CA PRO A 283 -7.02 10.35 10.94
C PRO A 283 -6.64 11.71 10.39
N ILE A 284 -7.23 12.05 9.25
CA ILE A 284 -7.16 13.39 8.65
C ILE A 284 -8.56 13.95 8.43
N TYR A 285 -8.66 15.26 8.27
CA TYR A 285 -9.92 15.85 7.80
C TYR A 285 -10.18 15.38 6.36
N HIS A 286 -11.45 15.21 5.98
CA HIS A 286 -11.78 14.82 4.61
C HIS A 286 -11.28 15.92 3.63
N PRO A 287 -10.58 15.58 2.53
CA PRO A 287 -10.04 16.55 1.58
C PRO A 287 -11.12 17.11 0.64
N SER A 288 -12.32 17.43 1.16
CA SER A 288 -13.40 18.02 0.36
C SER A 288 -13.12 19.52 0.14
N PRO A 289 -13.30 20.06 -1.08
CA PRO A 289 -13.11 21.50 -1.34
C PRO A 289 -14.12 22.38 -0.60
N ILE A 290 -15.27 21.82 -0.18
CA ILE A 290 -16.34 22.55 0.52
C ILE A 290 -15.99 22.72 2.01
N SER A 291 -15.01 21.96 2.52
CA SER A 291 -14.52 22.08 3.89
C SER A 291 -13.22 22.87 3.91
N PRO A 292 -13.21 24.15 4.36
CA PRO A 292 -11.98 24.94 4.45
C PRO A 292 -10.91 24.27 5.33
N MET A 293 -11.35 23.50 6.33
CA MET A 293 -10.48 22.72 7.21
C MET A 293 -9.80 21.54 6.49
N GLY A 294 -10.41 21.00 5.43
CA GLY A 294 -9.92 19.82 4.71
C GLY A 294 -8.58 20.01 4.01
N TYR A 295 -8.22 21.24 3.65
CA TYR A 295 -6.87 21.56 3.20
C TYR A 295 -6.04 22.17 4.34
N LYS A 296 -6.50 23.30 4.90
CA LYS A 296 -5.72 24.11 5.86
C LYS A 296 -5.24 23.30 7.07
N ASN A 297 -6.11 22.53 7.70
CA ASN A 297 -5.77 21.80 8.91
C ASN A 297 -4.97 20.53 8.63
N ASN A 298 -5.04 20.01 7.40
CA ASN A 298 -4.27 18.84 7.01
C ASN A 298 -2.82 19.17 6.67
N ILE A 299 -2.46 20.43 6.37
CA ILE A 299 -1.07 20.82 6.08
C ILE A 299 -0.14 20.40 7.22
N GLU A 300 -0.43 20.81 8.46
CA GLU A 300 0.39 20.45 9.62
C GLU A 300 0.40 18.93 9.88
N ILE A 301 -0.73 18.26 9.63
CA ILE A 301 -0.81 16.80 9.77
C ILE A 301 0.10 16.09 8.76
N PHE A 302 0.16 16.57 7.52
CA PHE A 302 1.03 16.01 6.48
C PHE A 302 2.50 16.35 6.70
N GLU A 303 2.84 17.51 7.27
CA GLU A 303 4.20 17.80 7.72
C GLU A 303 4.64 16.85 8.86
N ASN A 304 3.73 16.54 9.79
CA ASN A 304 3.99 15.51 10.81
C ASN A 304 4.11 14.11 10.19
N LEU A 305 3.26 13.77 9.22
CA LEU A 305 3.36 12.51 8.45
C LEU A 305 4.72 12.37 7.77
N LYS A 306 5.22 13.44 7.14
CA LYS A 306 6.54 13.47 6.49
C LYS A 306 7.65 13.10 7.46
N ARG A 307 7.62 13.68 8.68
CA ARG A 307 8.59 13.37 9.74
C ARG A 307 8.50 11.90 10.19
N ILE A 308 7.29 11.36 10.31
CA ILE A 308 7.06 9.96 10.68
C ILE A 308 7.62 9.00 9.62
N ILE A 309 7.37 9.28 8.33
CA ILE A 309 7.88 8.48 7.21
C ILE A 309 9.41 8.50 7.21
N LYS A 310 10.02 9.68 7.39
CA LYS A 310 11.48 9.82 7.45
C LYS A 310 12.10 8.99 8.58
N LYS A 311 11.59 9.15 9.81
CA LYS A 311 12.06 8.38 10.98
C LYS A 311 11.92 6.87 10.81
N SER A 312 10.87 6.39 10.15
CA SER A 312 10.70 4.95 9.91
C SER A 312 11.75 4.35 8.97
N LYS A 313 12.43 5.18 8.17
CA LYS A 313 13.56 4.79 7.33
C LYS A 313 14.90 4.92 8.03
N GLU A 314 15.07 5.93 8.90
CA GLU A 314 16.31 6.21 9.65
C GLU A 314 16.71 5.10 10.65
N ASN A 315 15.78 4.22 11.04
CA ASN A 315 16.11 3.00 11.82
C ASN A 315 17.03 1.99 11.09
N TYR A 316 17.50 2.30 9.87
CA TYR A 316 18.58 1.55 9.21
C TYR A 316 19.98 2.03 9.65
N ASP A 317 20.10 3.28 10.12
CA ASP A 317 21.38 3.94 10.43
C ASP A 317 21.61 4.18 11.93
N ASP A 318 20.57 4.15 12.77
CA ASP A 318 20.64 4.36 14.25
C ASP A 318 20.97 3.09 15.07
N ILE A 319 21.79 2.17 14.54
CA ILE A 319 22.42 1.10 15.33
C ILE A 319 23.94 1.29 15.28
N GLN A 320 24.39 2.40 15.84
CA GLN A 320 25.72 2.55 16.42
C GLN A 320 25.58 3.09 17.85
N GLU A 321 25.41 2.16 18.79
CA GLU A 321 26.13 2.02 20.08
C GLU A 321 25.49 0.90 20.89
#